data_AF-A0AAW1LHV1-F1
#
_entry.id   AF-A0AAW1LHV1-F1
#
_cell.length_a   1.000
_cell.length_b   1.000
_cell.length_c   1.000
_cell.angle_alpha   90.00
_cell.angle_beta   90.00
_cell.angle_gamma   90.00
#
_symmetry.space_group_name_H-M   'P 1'
#
loop_
_entity.id
_entity.type
_entity.pdbx_description
1 polymer ?
#
loop_
_entity_poly.entity_id
_entity_poly.type
_entity_poly.pdbx_seq_one_letter_code
_entity_poly.pdbx_strand_id
1 'polypeptide(L)'
;MAALRYELPSQGLLYKRPLIVKGEDMDFSRFGTGVVYDLIYASAVFLHMPDKLVWVGLEQLADKLKPFDGRIFVSHNIKFCSRLGGDECTKRLSSLGLEYMGKHTHDSLLFNHYEIWFEFRRVKA
;
A
#
# COMPACT_ATOMS: atom_id res chain seq x y z
N MET A 1 -9.04 -31.50 -2.98
CA MET A 1 -7.59 -31.66 -3.20
C MET A 1 -7.06 -30.48 -4.03
N ALA A 2 -6.70 -29.37 -3.39
CA ALA A 2 -6.13 -28.19 -4.05
C ALA A 2 -4.58 -28.15 -3.98
N ALA A 3 -3.98 -29.00 -3.16
CA ALA A 3 -2.54 -29.01 -2.88
C ALA A 3 -1.67 -29.64 -3.99
N LEU A 4 -2.26 -30.28 -5.01
CA LEU A 4 -1.54 -30.99 -6.08
C LEU A 4 -1.38 -30.18 -7.38
N ARG A 5 -1.82 -28.91 -7.41
CA ARG A 5 -1.74 -28.02 -8.59
C ARG A 5 -0.82 -26.81 -8.42
N TYR A 6 -0.05 -26.76 -7.34
CA TYR A 6 1.05 -25.81 -7.27
C TYR A 6 2.24 -26.41 -8.01
N GLU A 7 2.30 -26.17 -9.32
CA GLU A 7 3.59 -26.17 -10.00
C GLU A 7 4.44 -25.07 -9.34
N LEU A 8 5.29 -25.43 -8.39
CA LEU A 8 6.36 -24.56 -7.94
C LEU A 8 7.32 -24.44 -9.14
N PRO A 9 7.43 -23.25 -9.78
CA PRO A 9 8.27 -23.11 -10.96
C PRO A 9 9.70 -23.54 -10.62
N SER A 10 10.35 -24.31 -11.48
CA SER A 10 11.72 -24.82 -11.26
C SER A 10 12.77 -23.71 -11.14
N GLN A 11 12.47 -22.51 -11.64
CA GLN A 11 13.25 -21.27 -11.49
C GLN A 11 12.76 -20.38 -10.33
N GLY A 12 11.78 -20.85 -9.56
CA GLY A 12 11.13 -20.11 -8.48
C GLY A 12 10.36 -18.89 -8.96
N LEU A 13 9.45 -18.40 -8.12
CA LEU A 13 8.80 -17.10 -8.26
C LEU A 13 9.79 -15.93 -8.05
N LEU A 14 11.07 -16.08 -8.38
CA LEU A 14 12.13 -15.12 -8.06
C LEU A 14 11.82 -13.72 -8.59
N TYR A 15 11.34 -13.62 -9.83
CA TYR A 15 10.90 -12.37 -10.47
C TYR A 15 9.54 -11.87 -9.95
N LYS A 16 8.78 -12.70 -9.22
CA LYS A 16 7.53 -12.34 -8.54
C LYS A 16 7.71 -12.19 -7.02
N ARG A 17 8.95 -12.23 -6.51
CA ARG A 17 9.20 -12.06 -5.08
C ARG A 17 8.81 -10.63 -4.70
N PRO A 18 7.94 -10.45 -3.69
CA PRO A 18 7.65 -9.12 -3.20
C PRO A 18 8.94 -8.49 -2.66
N LEU A 19 9.17 -7.23 -3.02
CA LEU A 19 10.19 -6.43 -2.37
C LEU A 19 9.70 -6.08 -0.97
N ILE A 20 10.45 -6.47 0.05
CA ILE A 20 10.14 -6.15 1.44
C ILE A 20 11.03 -4.99 1.88
N VAL A 21 10.41 -3.86 2.20
CA VAL A 21 11.07 -2.68 2.74
C VAL A 21 10.57 -2.47 4.17
N LYS A 22 11.50 -2.28 5.12
CA LYS A 22 11.15 -1.93 6.49
C LYS A 22 10.74 -0.46 6.55
N GLY A 23 9.66 -0.16 7.26
CA GLY A 23 9.12 1.20 7.36
C GLY A 23 9.90 2.15 8.26
N GLU A 24 10.83 1.64 9.07
CA GLU A 24 11.56 2.41 10.11
C GLU A 24 12.27 3.65 9.54
N ASP A 25 12.93 3.53 8.39
CA ASP A 25 13.72 4.62 7.82
C ASP A 25 13.01 5.41 6.71
N MET A 26 11.79 4.99 6.31
CA MET A 26 11.08 5.51 5.13
C MET A 26 11.99 5.70 3.90
N ASP A 27 12.98 4.83 3.74
CA ASP A 27 13.97 4.95 2.67
C ASP A 27 13.38 4.49 1.34
N PHE A 28 12.77 5.43 0.62
CA PHE A 28 12.14 5.20 -0.68
C PHE A 28 13.14 4.88 -1.79
N SER A 29 14.45 5.08 -1.57
CA SER A 29 15.48 4.71 -2.56
C SER A 29 15.50 3.19 -2.82
N ARG A 30 15.08 2.40 -1.83
CA ARG A 30 15.04 0.93 -1.90
C ARG A 30 14.00 0.38 -2.87
N PHE A 31 13.04 1.20 -3.31
CA PHE A 31 12.06 0.86 -4.35
C PHE A 31 12.65 0.89 -5.76
N GLY A 32 13.92 1.29 -5.91
CA GLY A 32 14.56 1.37 -7.21
C GLY A 32 14.16 2.64 -7.99
N THR A 33 15.04 3.01 -8.92
CA THR A 33 14.86 4.17 -9.77
C THR A 33 14.08 3.77 -11.02
N GLY A 34 12.99 4.48 -11.33
CA GLY A 34 12.15 4.21 -12.51
C GLY A 34 11.28 2.96 -12.42
N VAL A 35 11.29 2.24 -11.29
CA VAL A 35 10.41 1.09 -11.07
C VAL A 35 9.03 1.57 -10.65
N VAL A 36 8.00 1.02 -11.30
CA VAL A 36 6.60 1.19 -10.92
C VAL A 36 6.03 -0.16 -10.48
N TYR A 37 5.10 -0.12 -9.54
CA TYR A 37 4.48 -1.30 -8.93
C TYR A 37 2.99 -1.31 -9.25
N ASP A 38 2.49 -2.48 -9.67
CA ASP A 38 1.04 -2.69 -9.77
C ASP A 38 0.39 -2.75 -8.38
N LEU A 39 1.14 -3.16 -7.35
CA LEU A 39 0.62 -3.40 -6.01
C LEU A 39 1.63 -3.06 -4.90
N ILE A 40 1.20 -2.29 -3.90
CA ILE A 40 1.96 -2.00 -2.69
C ILE A 40 1.12 -2.35 -1.46
N TYR A 41 1.70 -3.07 -0.50
CA TYR A 41 1.11 -3.29 0.82
C TYR A 41 1.93 -2.55 1.89
N ALA A 42 1.30 -1.60 2.57
CA ALA A 42 1.88 -0.86 3.68
C ALA A 42 1.26 -1.35 5.00
N SER A 43 1.82 -2.43 5.55
CA SER A 43 1.34 -3.03 6.81
C SER A 43 1.86 -2.25 8.02
N ALA A 44 0.97 -1.63 8.78
CA ALA A 44 1.22 -0.89 10.03
C ALA A 44 2.34 0.18 9.96
N VAL A 45 2.83 0.52 8.76
CA VAL A 45 3.95 1.46 8.56
C VAL A 45 3.58 2.83 9.11
N PHE A 46 2.35 3.29 8.90
CA PHE A 46 1.88 4.61 9.30
C PHE A 46 1.27 4.67 10.72
N LEU A 47 1.26 3.56 11.47
CA LEU A 47 0.48 3.47 12.71
C LEU A 47 0.96 4.45 13.80
N HIS A 48 2.27 4.64 13.92
CA HIS A 48 2.90 5.49 14.93
C HIS A 48 3.52 6.76 14.35
N MET A 49 3.14 7.11 13.11
CA MET A 49 3.64 8.32 12.45
C MET A 49 2.70 9.52 12.69
N PRO A 50 3.24 10.74 12.83
CA PRO A 50 2.46 11.98 12.78
C PRO A 50 1.73 12.13 11.44
N ASP A 51 0.50 12.67 11.46
CA ASP A 51 -0.36 12.78 10.27
C ASP A 51 0.33 13.47 9.09
N LYS A 52 1.13 14.52 9.33
CA LYS A 52 1.87 15.22 8.25
C LYS A 52 2.86 14.29 7.53
N LEU A 53 3.55 13.41 8.26
CA LEU A 53 4.53 12.48 7.67
C LEU A 53 3.85 11.31 6.95
N VAL A 54 2.65 10.91 7.40
CA VAL A 54 1.83 9.93 6.67
C VAL A 54 1.53 10.41 5.26
N TRP A 55 1.13 11.68 5.10
CA TRP A 55 0.86 12.25 3.78
C TRP A 55 2.09 12.30 2.88
N VAL A 56 3.25 12.67 3.41
CA VAL A 56 4.52 12.66 2.67
C VAL A 56 4.87 11.24 2.23
N GLY A 57 4.74 10.27 3.12
CA GLY A 57 5.00 8.87 2.78
C GLY A 57 4.03 8.34 1.72
N LEU A 58 2.75 8.69 1.81
CA LEU A 58 1.74 8.30 0.84
C LEU A 58 1.98 8.94 -0.53
N GLU A 59 2.41 10.19 -0.58
CA GLU A 59 2.81 10.88 -1.82
C GLU A 59 3.98 10.16 -2.49
N GLN A 60 5.04 9.85 -1.75
CA GLN A 60 6.21 9.14 -2.27
C GLN A 60 5.85 7.74 -2.79
N LEU A 61 4.96 7.01 -2.10
CA LEU A 61 4.48 5.70 -2.55
C LEU A 61 3.54 5.80 -3.75
N ALA A 62 2.71 6.84 -3.83
CA ALA A 62 1.78 7.03 -4.95
C ALA A 62 2.53 7.19 -6.27
N ASP A 63 3.70 7.84 -6.27
CA ASP A 63 4.54 8.00 -7.45
C ASP A 63 5.31 6.71 -7.83
N LYS A 64 5.33 5.70 -6.95
CA LYS A 64 5.81 4.36 -7.26
C LYS A 64 4.72 3.45 -7.80
N LEU A 65 3.45 3.87 -7.79
CA LEU A 65 2.37 3.08 -8.36
C LEU A 65 2.31 3.25 -9.88
N LYS A 66 1.99 2.16 -10.56
CA LYS A 66 1.68 2.20 -11.99
C LYS A 66 0.51 3.17 -12.24
N PRO A 67 0.62 4.07 -13.23
CA PRO A 67 -0.47 4.98 -13.58
C PRO A 67 -1.78 4.25 -13.87
N PHE A 68 -2.90 4.87 -13.49
CA PHE A 68 -4.30 4.43 -13.72
C PHE A 68 -4.77 3.11 -13.09
N ASP A 69 -3.86 2.17 -12.79
CA ASP A 69 -4.22 0.82 -12.35
C ASP A 69 -3.50 0.37 -11.08
N GLY A 70 -2.39 1.02 -10.72
CA GLY A 70 -1.61 0.67 -9.53
C GLY A 70 -2.43 0.85 -8.25
N ARG A 71 -2.30 -0.09 -7.31
CA ARG A 71 -3.05 -0.11 -6.05
C ARG A 71 -2.13 -0.11 -4.86
N ILE A 72 -2.52 0.61 -3.82
CA ILE A 72 -1.89 0.56 -2.51
C ILE A 72 -2.92 0.17 -1.44
N PHE A 73 -2.53 -0.78 -0.61
CA PHE A 73 -3.30 -1.23 0.54
C PHE A 73 -2.56 -0.78 1.79
N VAL A 74 -3.23 0.04 2.60
CA VAL A 74 -2.69 0.54 3.86
C VAL A 74 -3.46 -0.10 4.99
N SER A 75 -2.78 -0.77 5.90
CA SER A 75 -3.43 -1.28 7.11
C SER A 75 -3.28 -0.31 8.28
N HIS A 76 -4.07 -0.55 9.32
CA HIS A 76 -3.95 0.07 10.64
C HIS A 76 -3.56 1.56 10.59
N ASN A 77 -4.58 2.43 10.60
CA ASN A 77 -4.51 3.90 10.72
C ASN A 77 -4.94 4.65 9.44
N ILE A 78 -6.25 4.65 9.13
CA ILE A 78 -6.88 5.77 8.38
C ILE A 78 -7.18 6.97 9.29
N LYS A 79 -6.75 6.99 10.56
CA LYS A 79 -7.11 8.09 11.47
C LYS A 79 -6.63 9.44 10.92
N PHE A 80 -5.56 9.46 10.11
CA PHE A 80 -5.12 10.66 9.40
C PHE A 80 -6.22 11.25 8.48
N CYS A 81 -7.06 10.41 7.87
CA CYS A 81 -8.19 10.80 7.05
C CYS A 81 -9.45 11.02 7.88
N SER A 82 -9.75 10.21 8.90
CA SER A 82 -10.93 10.43 9.74
C SER A 82 -10.83 11.67 10.63
N ARG A 83 -9.61 12.17 10.88
CA ARG A 83 -9.36 13.46 11.57
C ARG A 83 -9.57 14.67 10.66
N LEU A 84 -9.44 14.49 9.35
CA LEU A 84 -9.78 15.52 8.37
C LEU A 84 -11.28 15.43 8.11
N GLY A 85 -12.05 16.25 8.83
CA GLY A 85 -13.52 16.26 8.70
C GLY A 85 -13.99 16.59 7.27
N GLY A 86 -15.20 16.14 6.93
CA GLY A 86 -15.83 16.40 5.64
C GLY A 86 -15.07 15.78 4.45
N ASP A 87 -14.99 16.52 3.33
CA ASP A 87 -14.40 16.04 2.08
C ASP A 87 -12.89 16.32 1.95
N GLU A 88 -12.25 16.83 3.00
CA GLU A 88 -10.82 17.21 2.99
C GLU A 88 -9.90 16.03 2.70
N CYS A 89 -10.17 14.87 3.32
CA CYS A 89 -9.43 13.64 3.04
C CYS A 89 -9.49 13.27 1.55
N THR A 90 -10.70 13.29 0.96
CA THR A 90 -10.92 12.97 -0.46
C THR A 90 -10.16 13.93 -1.36
N LYS A 91 -10.26 15.24 -1.12
CA LYS A 91 -9.51 16.26 -1.89
C LYS A 91 -8.01 16.03 -1.83
N ARG A 92 -7.50 15.71 -0.64
CA ARG A 92 -6.07 15.48 -0.44
C ARG A 92 -5.60 14.20 -1.15
N LEU A 93 -6.36 13.12 -1.07
CA LEU A 93 -6.09 11.90 -1.85
C LEU A 93 -6.10 12.19 -3.35
N SER A 94 -7.10 12.93 -3.85
CA SER A 94 -7.17 13.32 -5.26
C SER A 94 -5.98 14.17 -5.70
N SER A 95 -5.47 15.07 -4.84
CA SER A 95 -4.27 15.87 -5.13
C SER A 95 -3.01 15.00 -5.29
N LEU A 96 -2.96 13.86 -4.58
CA LEU A 96 -1.92 12.83 -4.71
C LEU A 96 -2.19 11.85 -5.87
N GLY A 97 -3.26 12.06 -6.65
CA GLY A 97 -3.66 11.15 -7.72
C GLY A 97 -4.17 9.80 -7.21
N LEU A 98 -4.69 9.74 -5.98
CA LEU A 98 -5.25 8.53 -5.37
C LEU A 98 -6.76 8.65 -5.21
N GLU A 99 -7.45 7.54 -5.43
CA GLU A 99 -8.87 7.37 -5.18
C GLU A 99 -9.08 6.28 -4.13
N TYR A 100 -9.89 6.56 -3.11
CA TYR A 100 -10.26 5.56 -2.11
C TYR A 100 -11.30 4.59 -2.67
N MET A 101 -10.97 3.31 -2.69
CA MET A 101 -11.82 2.26 -3.28
C MET A 101 -12.67 1.54 -2.23
N GLY A 102 -12.23 1.50 -0.97
CA GLY A 102 -12.95 0.83 0.10
C GLY A 102 -12.05 0.16 1.14
N LYS A 103 -12.68 -0.56 2.05
CA LYS A 103 -12.02 -1.35 3.09
C LYS A 103 -12.16 -2.84 2.80
N HIS A 104 -11.09 -3.58 3.04
CA HIS A 104 -11.02 -5.03 2.88
C HIS A 104 -10.56 -5.65 4.19
N THR A 105 -11.14 -6.77 4.58
CA THR A 105 -10.72 -7.53 5.74
C THR A 105 -9.93 -8.73 5.24
N HIS A 106 -8.63 -8.78 5.56
CA HIS A 106 -7.78 -9.92 5.22
C HIS A 106 -7.28 -10.63 6.47
N ASP A 107 -7.07 -11.93 6.38
CA ASP A 107 -6.38 -12.69 7.43
C ASP A 107 -4.91 -12.28 7.48
N SER A 108 -4.48 -11.77 8.63
CA SER A 108 -3.07 -11.49 8.88
C SER A 108 -2.46 -12.72 9.55
N LEU A 109 -1.73 -13.52 8.76
CA LEU A 109 -0.96 -14.66 9.29
C LEU A 109 0.11 -14.21 10.30
N LEU A 110 0.47 -12.91 10.30
CA LEU A 110 1.43 -12.32 11.22
C LEU A 110 0.88 -12.13 12.64
N PHE A 111 -0.43 -11.86 12.78
CA PHE A 111 -1.03 -11.47 14.06
C PHE A 111 -2.15 -12.40 14.57
N ASN A 112 -2.44 -13.50 13.85
CA ASN A 112 -3.59 -14.36 14.16
C ASN A 112 -4.88 -13.55 14.43
N HIS A 113 -5.05 -12.47 13.65
CA HIS A 113 -6.12 -11.50 13.76
C HIS A 113 -6.46 -10.97 12.37
N TYR A 114 -7.72 -10.60 12.16
CA TYR A 114 -8.18 -9.94 10.94
C TYR A 114 -7.65 -8.51 10.84
N GLU A 115 -6.98 -8.19 9.74
CA GLU A 115 -6.44 -6.86 9.49
C GLU A 115 -7.34 -6.13 8.49
N ILE A 116 -7.73 -4.90 8.83
CA ILE A 116 -8.49 -4.03 7.93
C ILE A 116 -7.49 -3.27 7.06
N TRP A 117 -7.63 -3.43 5.76
CA TRP A 117 -6.86 -2.79 4.72
C TRP A 117 -7.71 -1.77 3.99
N PHE A 118 -7.14 -0.59 3.78
CA PHE A 118 -7.77 0.47 2.99
C PHE A 118 -7.12 0.51 1.62
N GLU A 119 -7.93 0.30 0.59
CA GLU A 119 -7.48 0.28 -0.80
C GLU A 119 -7.55 1.69 -1.38
N PHE A 120 -6.44 2.10 -1.99
CA PHE A 120 -6.36 3.29 -2.82
C PHE A 120 -5.85 2.93 -4.21
N ARG A 121 -6.49 3.45 -5.25
CA ARG A 121 -6.09 3.27 -6.64
C ARG A 121 -5.44 4.52 -7.18
N ARG A 122 -4.34 4.38 -7.91
CA ARG A 122 -3.70 5.45 -8.68
C ARG A 122 -4.59 5.80 -9.87
N VAL A 123 -5.01 7.05 -9.96
CA VAL A 123 -5.86 7.56 -11.06
C VAL A 123 -5.13 8.57 -11.95
N LYS A 124 -3.94 9.00 -11.55
CA LYS A 124 -3.12 9.97 -12.27
C LYS A 124 -2.10 9.28 -13.19
N ALA A 125 -1.90 9.90 -14.36
CA ALA A 125 -0.87 9.57 -15.35
C ALA A 125 0.56 9.64 -14.78
#